data_AF-A0A934DEK8-F1
#
_entry.id   AF-A0A934DEK8-F1
#
_cell.length_a   1.000
_cell.length_b   1.000
_cell.length_c   1.000
_cell.angle_alpha   90.00
_cell.angle_beta   90.00
_cell.angle_gamma   90.00
#
_symmetry.space_group_name_H-M   'P 1'
#
loop_
_entity.id
_entity.type
_entity.pdbx_description
1 polymer ?
#
loop_
_entity_poly.entity_id
_entity_poly.type
_entity_poly.pdbx_seq_one_letter_code
_entity_poly.pdbx_strand_id
1 'polypeptide(L)'
;MKTCVLTCLFSVSLCFSQDYPLWFIRQGDLPCAKTVVGYVHASSYRDSAAAYALRQAETTYQRQALMKISGSQSFWATEAGTFWMGSDVKEEYDTAAHAALVPIDTVTVHGLVLVLASPTGCDAAQARGVISLKGRTAPGWTETLPRDAMNHYAVGVAPEYFYEKSSWDEAERLARRNLARTVCSTMKSLQKASLTEAQDIRYEELSVLLQDYHVRERWFDAGKKLFYVLVSMQRD
;
A
#
# COMPACT_ATOMS: atom_id res chain seq x y z
N MET A 1 13.91 -11.48 -64.94
CA MET A 1 12.89 -11.15 -63.91
C MET A 1 13.47 -11.51 -62.55
N LYS A 2 13.79 -10.52 -61.71
CA LYS A 2 14.22 -10.72 -60.32
C LYS A 2 13.17 -10.09 -59.42
N THR A 3 12.36 -10.92 -58.79
CA THR A 3 11.39 -10.52 -57.75
C THR A 3 12.15 -10.36 -56.45
N CYS A 4 12.21 -9.11 -55.96
CA CYS A 4 12.75 -8.77 -54.65
C CYS A 4 11.59 -8.85 -53.65
N VAL A 5 11.59 -9.88 -52.80
CA VAL A 5 10.65 -10.02 -51.69
C VAL A 5 11.24 -9.29 -50.49
N LEU A 6 10.69 -8.12 -50.17
CA LEU A 6 11.07 -7.34 -49.01
C LEU A 6 10.14 -7.70 -47.84
N THR A 7 10.57 -8.63 -47.00
CA THR A 7 9.85 -9.03 -45.79
C THR A 7 10.21 -8.07 -44.66
N CYS A 8 9.37 -7.05 -44.41
CA CYS A 8 9.48 -6.19 -43.23
C CYS A 8 8.98 -6.95 -41.98
N LEU A 9 9.91 -7.47 -41.18
CA LEU A 9 9.66 -7.90 -39.80
C LEU A 9 9.46 -6.66 -38.92
N PHE A 10 8.19 -6.28 -38.71
CA PHE A 10 7.82 -5.33 -37.66
C PHE A 10 7.94 -6.01 -36.30
N SER A 11 9.12 -5.89 -35.69
CA SER A 11 9.31 -6.17 -34.27
C SER A 11 8.62 -5.06 -33.47
N VAL A 12 7.33 -5.22 -33.18
CA VAL A 12 6.62 -4.38 -32.22
C VAL A 12 7.12 -4.75 -30.83
N SER A 13 8.18 -4.08 -30.39
CA SER A 13 8.55 -4.06 -28.98
C SER A 13 7.47 -3.34 -28.21
N LEU A 14 6.49 -4.08 -27.66
CA LEU A 14 5.55 -3.58 -26.66
C LEU A 14 6.35 -3.27 -25.39
N CYS A 15 6.92 -2.06 -25.33
CA CYS A 15 7.50 -1.53 -24.12
C CYS A 15 6.33 -1.08 -23.23
N PHE A 16 5.85 -1.97 -22.37
CA PHE A 16 4.95 -1.60 -21.28
C PHE A 16 5.72 -0.68 -20.33
N SER A 17 5.62 0.63 -20.57
CA SER A 17 6.16 1.63 -19.66
C SER A 17 5.34 1.64 -18.38
N GLN A 18 5.99 1.47 -17.23
CA GLN A 18 5.33 1.42 -15.91
C GLN A 18 4.97 2.82 -15.43
N ASP A 19 4.01 3.42 -16.12
CA ASP A 19 3.72 4.85 -16.04
C ASP A 19 2.52 5.09 -15.12
N TYR A 20 2.77 5.52 -13.88
CA TYR A 20 1.72 5.83 -12.92
C TYR A 20 1.50 7.35 -12.83
N PRO A 21 0.29 7.81 -12.48
CA PRO A 21 0.10 9.22 -12.14
C PRO A 21 0.91 9.57 -10.89
N LEU A 22 1.50 10.76 -10.87
CA LEU A 22 2.36 11.23 -9.80
C LEU A 22 1.61 11.25 -8.47
N TRP A 23 0.34 11.66 -8.47
CA TRP A 23 -0.51 11.66 -7.28
C TRP A 23 -0.76 10.25 -6.69
N PHE A 24 -0.62 9.18 -7.46
CA PHE A 24 -0.73 7.82 -6.94
C PHE A 24 0.56 7.38 -6.25
N ILE A 25 1.70 7.74 -6.83
CA ILE A 25 3.03 7.40 -6.33
C ILE A 25 3.44 8.29 -5.16
N ARG A 26 3.08 9.58 -5.18
CA ARG A 26 3.46 10.60 -4.18
C ARG A 26 2.23 11.34 -3.68
N GLN A 27 1.34 10.60 -3.04
CA GLN A 27 0.10 11.15 -2.49
C GLN A 27 0.36 12.17 -1.36
N GLY A 28 1.44 11.98 -0.59
CA GLY A 28 1.83 12.87 0.51
C GLY A 28 2.30 14.25 0.09
N ASP A 29 2.69 14.42 -1.18
CA ASP A 29 3.17 15.70 -1.75
C ASP A 29 2.01 16.56 -2.30
N LEU A 30 0.78 16.05 -2.26
CA LEU A 30 -0.38 16.80 -2.72
C LEU A 30 -0.64 18.00 -1.80
N PRO A 31 -0.91 19.19 -2.34
CA PRO A 31 -1.21 20.39 -1.54
C PRO A 31 -2.56 20.29 -0.79
N CYS A 32 -3.30 19.21 -1.03
CA CYS A 32 -4.65 18.98 -0.54
C CYS A 32 -4.59 18.33 0.85
N ALA A 33 -5.28 18.91 1.84
CA ALA A 33 -5.21 18.44 3.22
C ALA A 33 -5.68 16.99 3.43
N LYS A 34 -6.74 16.55 2.73
CA LYS A 34 -7.27 15.19 2.84
C LYS A 34 -7.57 14.63 1.45
N THR A 35 -6.67 13.79 0.95
CA THR A 35 -6.87 13.07 -0.31
C THR A 35 -6.76 11.58 -0.10
N VAL A 36 -7.53 10.84 -0.88
CA VAL A 36 -7.51 9.38 -0.89
C VAL A 36 -7.48 8.89 -2.32
N VAL A 37 -6.90 7.72 -2.50
CA VAL A 37 -6.92 7.01 -3.77
C VAL A 37 -7.71 5.72 -3.60
N GLY A 38 -8.63 5.47 -4.52
CA GLY A 38 -9.20 4.15 -4.75
C GLY A 38 -8.74 3.59 -6.08
N TYR A 39 -8.60 2.27 -6.17
CA TYR A 39 -8.08 1.61 -7.36
C TYR A 39 -8.62 0.19 -7.53
N VAL A 40 -9.33 -0.03 -8.63
CA VAL A 40 -9.90 -1.34 -8.95
C VAL A 40 -9.27 -1.92 -10.21
N HIS A 41 -9.41 -3.21 -10.42
CA HIS A 41 -9.12 -3.81 -11.72
C HIS A 41 -10.07 -3.22 -12.76
N ALA A 42 -9.53 -2.88 -13.93
CA ALA A 42 -10.30 -2.47 -15.08
C ALA A 42 -11.23 -3.62 -15.49
N SER A 43 -12.53 -3.45 -15.29
CA SER A 43 -13.53 -4.35 -15.84
C SER A 43 -13.84 -3.95 -17.28
N SER A 44 -14.59 -4.79 -18.01
CA SER A 44 -15.03 -4.49 -19.38
C SER A 44 -15.84 -3.19 -19.47
N TYR A 45 -16.41 -2.69 -18.37
CA TYR A 45 -17.19 -1.47 -18.29
C TYR A 45 -16.44 -0.38 -17.51
N ARG A 46 -15.76 0.52 -18.24
CA ARG A 46 -14.90 1.57 -17.68
C ARG A 46 -15.63 2.48 -16.69
N ASP A 47 -16.85 2.89 -17.00
CA ASP A 47 -17.63 3.79 -16.13
C ASP A 47 -17.99 3.12 -14.80
N SER A 48 -18.30 1.82 -14.85
CA SER A 48 -18.51 1.04 -13.63
C SER A 48 -17.23 0.92 -12.83
N ALA A 49 -16.08 0.69 -13.48
CA ALA A 49 -14.79 0.59 -12.80
C ALA A 49 -14.41 1.89 -12.07
N ALA A 50 -14.62 3.07 -12.67
CA ALA A 50 -14.38 4.34 -12.01
C ALA A 50 -15.29 4.54 -10.78
N ALA A 51 -16.58 4.19 -10.88
CA ALA A 51 -17.50 4.25 -9.74
C ALA A 51 -17.09 3.28 -8.61
N TYR A 52 -16.62 2.08 -8.94
CA TYR A 52 -16.10 1.14 -7.94
C TYR A 52 -14.80 1.63 -7.29
N ALA A 53 -13.88 2.23 -8.07
CA ALA A 53 -12.69 2.87 -7.52
C ALA A 53 -13.06 4.02 -6.57
N LEU A 54 -14.06 4.84 -6.90
CA LEU A 54 -14.53 5.89 -6.00
C LEU A 54 -15.08 5.31 -4.69
N ARG A 55 -15.91 4.26 -4.73
CA ARG A 55 -16.39 3.57 -3.51
C ARG A 55 -15.26 2.98 -2.67
N GLN A 56 -14.22 2.46 -3.32
CA GLN A 56 -13.03 2.02 -2.60
C GLN A 56 -12.28 3.19 -1.98
N ALA A 57 -12.19 4.34 -2.66
CA ALA A 57 -11.62 5.56 -2.09
C ALA A 57 -12.38 6.02 -0.84
N GLU A 58 -13.72 5.94 -0.85
CA GLU A 58 -14.57 6.22 0.33
C GLU A 58 -14.26 5.27 1.48
N THR A 59 -14.12 3.97 1.21
CA THR A 59 -13.73 2.97 2.22
C THR A 59 -12.34 3.27 2.78
N THR A 60 -11.38 3.63 1.93
CA THR A 60 -10.03 4.02 2.36
C THR A 60 -10.08 5.28 3.19
N TYR A 61 -10.92 6.26 2.85
CA TYR A 61 -11.11 7.48 3.63
C TYR A 61 -11.64 7.19 5.04
N GLN A 62 -12.66 6.34 5.15
CA GLN A 62 -13.17 5.89 6.46
C GLN A 62 -12.07 5.25 7.30
N ARG A 63 -11.29 4.34 6.70
CA ARG A 63 -10.17 3.70 7.39
C ARG A 63 -9.12 4.72 7.84
N GLN A 64 -8.77 5.68 6.99
CA GLN A 64 -7.79 6.72 7.32
C GLN A 64 -8.26 7.64 8.44
N ALA A 65 -9.55 7.95 8.49
CA ALA A 65 -10.13 8.79 9.54
C ALA A 65 -10.02 8.12 10.91
N LEU A 66 -10.50 6.87 11.04
CA LEU A 66 -10.43 6.14 12.30
C LEU A 66 -10.50 4.63 12.06
N MET A 67 -9.50 3.90 12.53
CA MET A 67 -9.46 2.44 12.44
C MET A 67 -8.85 1.82 13.68
N LYS A 68 -9.49 0.78 14.20
CA LYS A 68 -8.95 -0.03 15.29
C LYS A 68 -8.28 -1.27 14.71
N ILE A 69 -7.01 -1.48 15.06
CA ILE A 69 -6.30 -2.74 14.79
C ILE A 69 -6.19 -3.48 16.11
N SER A 70 -6.76 -4.68 16.17
CA SER A 70 -6.69 -5.54 17.36
C SER A 70 -6.32 -6.97 17.02
N GLY A 71 -5.74 -7.70 17.97
CA GLY A 71 -5.42 -9.13 17.86
C GLY A 71 -3.99 -9.44 18.25
N SER A 72 -3.53 -10.63 17.89
CA SER A 72 -2.25 -11.16 18.30
C SER A 72 -1.48 -11.86 17.17
N GLN A 73 -0.17 -12.01 17.39
CA GLN A 73 0.71 -12.85 16.59
C GLN A 73 1.56 -13.71 17.49
N SER A 74 1.79 -14.96 17.08
CA SER A 74 2.62 -15.90 17.83
C SER A 74 3.83 -16.34 17.01
N PHE A 75 4.99 -16.37 17.65
CA PHE A 75 6.25 -16.80 17.07
C PHE A 75 6.89 -17.86 17.96
N TRP A 76 7.43 -18.90 17.35
CA TRP A 76 8.18 -19.95 18.03
C TRP A 76 9.65 -19.85 17.67
N ALA A 77 10.47 -19.40 18.61
CA ALA A 77 11.91 -19.38 18.46
C ALA A 77 12.51 -20.68 19.00
N THR A 78 13.26 -21.34 18.12
CA THR A 78 14.03 -22.57 18.38
C THR A 78 15.48 -22.34 18.00
N GLU A 79 16.35 -23.32 18.26
CA GLU A 79 17.74 -23.29 17.80
C GLU A 79 17.87 -23.20 16.26
N ALA A 80 16.87 -23.69 15.52
CA ALA A 80 16.82 -23.61 14.06
C ALA A 80 16.33 -22.26 13.53
N GLY A 81 15.85 -21.36 14.40
CA GLY A 81 15.34 -20.04 14.05
C GLY A 81 13.92 -19.78 14.57
N THR A 82 13.36 -18.66 14.13
CA THR A 82 12.02 -18.18 14.53
C THR A 82 10.99 -18.53 13.47
N PHE A 83 9.96 -19.26 13.87
CA PHE A 83 8.84 -19.68 13.02
C PHE A 83 7.57 -18.90 13.37
N TRP A 84 6.86 -18.42 12.37
CA TRP A 84 5.54 -17.81 12.56
C TRP A 84 4.49 -18.90 12.78
N MET A 85 3.72 -18.79 13.86
CA MET A 85 2.73 -19.80 14.24
C MET A 85 1.28 -19.42 13.89
N GLY A 86 1.01 -18.12 13.70
CA GLY A 86 -0.34 -17.65 13.42
C GLY A 86 -0.57 -16.20 13.79
N SER A 87 -1.70 -15.67 13.33
CA SER A 87 -2.20 -14.35 13.69
C SER A 87 -3.72 -14.30 13.61
N ASP A 88 -4.33 -13.59 14.55
CA ASP A 88 -5.76 -13.27 14.59
C ASP A 88 -6.02 -11.76 14.49
N VAL A 89 -5.10 -11.01 13.87
CA VAL A 89 -5.21 -9.55 13.72
C VAL A 89 -6.41 -9.16 12.84
N LYS A 90 -7.29 -8.34 13.40
CA LYS A 90 -8.50 -7.77 12.81
C LYS A 90 -8.37 -6.26 12.64
N GLU A 91 -8.96 -5.74 11.58
CA GLU A 91 -9.09 -4.32 11.29
C GLU A 91 -10.58 -3.95 11.35
N GLU A 92 -10.94 -3.06 12.28
CA GLU A 92 -12.31 -2.58 12.51
C GLU A 92 -12.37 -1.09 12.18
N TYR A 93 -13.36 -0.68 11.39
CA TYR A 93 -13.62 0.72 11.05
C TYR A 93 -15.11 0.92 10.81
N ASP A 94 -15.58 2.17 10.88
CA ASP A 94 -16.99 2.48 10.66
C ASP A 94 -17.33 2.38 9.17
N THR A 95 -18.09 1.35 8.82
CA THR A 95 -18.57 1.10 7.45
C THR A 95 -19.84 1.88 7.11
N ALA A 96 -20.58 2.36 8.13
CA ALA A 96 -21.81 3.14 7.95
C ALA A 96 -21.53 4.62 7.68
N ALA A 97 -20.33 5.12 8.04
CA ALA A 97 -19.93 6.51 7.86
C ALA A 97 -19.71 6.88 6.38
N HIS A 98 -20.76 7.18 5.63
CA HIS A 98 -20.61 7.63 4.25
C HIS A 98 -19.85 8.97 4.15
N ALA A 99 -18.73 8.97 3.45
CA ALA A 99 -18.01 10.18 3.09
C ALA A 99 -18.38 10.56 1.66
N ALA A 100 -19.03 11.72 1.47
CA ALA A 100 -19.27 12.26 0.15
C ALA A 100 -17.93 12.77 -0.43
N LEU A 101 -17.24 11.93 -1.19
CA LEU A 101 -15.99 12.29 -1.83
C LEU A 101 -16.24 12.82 -3.25
N VAL A 102 -15.55 13.91 -3.60
CA VAL A 102 -15.54 14.45 -4.96
C VAL A 102 -14.35 13.86 -5.71
N PRO A 103 -14.56 13.17 -6.85
CA PRO A 103 -13.45 12.70 -7.68
C PRO A 103 -12.73 13.90 -8.30
N ILE A 104 -11.41 13.95 -8.11
CA ILE A 104 -10.53 15.01 -8.63
C ILE A 104 -9.93 14.60 -9.98
N ASP A 105 -9.50 13.33 -10.08
CA ASP A 105 -8.86 12.78 -11.28
C ASP A 105 -9.13 11.28 -11.41
N THR A 106 -9.08 10.76 -12.63
CA THR A 106 -9.30 9.34 -12.93
C THR A 106 -8.42 8.90 -14.09
N VAL A 107 -7.61 7.86 -13.86
CA VAL A 107 -6.63 7.36 -14.83
C VAL A 107 -6.72 5.84 -14.91
N THR A 108 -6.50 5.28 -16.10
CA THR A 108 -6.42 3.84 -16.31
C THR A 108 -4.98 3.45 -16.66
N VAL A 109 -4.36 2.57 -15.86
CA VAL A 109 -2.97 2.14 -16.01
C VAL A 109 -2.83 0.66 -15.63
N HIS A 110 -2.11 -0.15 -16.41
CA HIS A 110 -1.81 -1.57 -16.09
C HIS A 110 -3.04 -2.42 -15.75
N GLY A 111 -4.17 -2.17 -16.41
CA GLY A 111 -5.41 -2.87 -16.09
C GLY A 111 -5.99 -2.47 -14.72
N LEU A 112 -5.57 -1.34 -14.15
CA LEU A 112 -6.18 -0.68 -13.01
C LEU A 112 -6.91 0.59 -13.45
N VAL A 113 -8.01 0.90 -12.77
CA VAL A 113 -8.66 2.21 -12.81
C VAL A 113 -8.42 2.86 -11.46
N LEU A 114 -7.66 3.95 -11.46
CA LEU A 114 -7.27 4.73 -10.30
C LEU A 114 -8.15 5.99 -10.22
N VAL A 115 -8.65 6.31 -9.04
CA VAL A 115 -9.43 7.52 -8.77
C VAL A 115 -8.83 8.26 -7.59
N LEU A 116 -8.41 9.51 -7.81
CA LEU A 116 -8.05 10.44 -6.75
C LEU A 116 -9.32 11.18 -6.31
N ALA A 117 -9.58 11.20 -5.00
CA ALA A 117 -10.77 11.86 -4.46
C ALA A 117 -10.45 12.64 -3.17
N SER A 118 -11.29 13.63 -2.87
CA SER A 118 -11.20 14.51 -1.70
C SER A 118 -12.59 14.92 -1.23
N PRO A 119 -12.83 15.09 0.08
CA PRO A 119 -14.11 15.57 0.60
C PRO A 119 -14.43 17.01 0.18
N THR A 120 -13.42 17.87 0.03
CA THR A 120 -13.60 19.30 -0.30
C THR A 120 -13.32 19.62 -1.77
N GLY A 121 -13.01 18.61 -2.59
CA GLY A 121 -12.33 18.82 -3.85
C GLY A 121 -10.90 19.35 -3.64
N CYS A 122 -10.13 19.44 -4.72
CA CYS A 122 -8.80 20.06 -4.71
C CYS A 122 -8.36 20.36 -6.15
N ASP A 123 -7.62 21.45 -6.33
CA ASP A 123 -6.88 21.67 -7.58
C ASP A 123 -5.58 20.86 -7.56
N ALA A 124 -5.67 19.60 -8.01
CA ALA A 124 -4.52 18.73 -8.17
C ALA A 124 -3.84 18.87 -9.54
N ALA A 125 -4.02 19.98 -10.26
CA ALA A 125 -3.44 20.17 -11.60
C ALA A 125 -1.92 19.91 -11.64
N GLN A 126 -1.19 20.30 -10.59
CA GLN A 126 0.25 20.09 -10.48
C GLN A 126 0.64 18.60 -10.32
N ALA A 127 -0.30 17.75 -9.90
CA ALA A 127 -0.04 16.34 -9.63
C ALA A 127 -0.51 15.39 -10.75
N ARG A 128 -1.08 15.92 -11.83
CA ARG A 128 -1.51 15.16 -13.02
C ARG A 128 -0.37 14.62 -13.89
N GLY A 129 0.88 14.93 -13.54
CA GLY A 129 2.05 14.37 -14.21
C GLY A 129 2.08 12.84 -14.12
N VAL A 130 2.78 12.21 -15.05
CA VAL A 130 2.99 10.76 -15.08
C VAL A 130 4.45 10.47 -14.80
N ILE A 131 4.72 9.43 -13.99
CA ILE A 131 6.05 8.99 -13.62
C ILE A 131 6.25 7.54 -14.02
N SER A 132 7.32 7.28 -14.77
CA SER A 132 7.80 5.92 -15.03
C SER A 132 8.69 5.46 -13.89
N LEU A 133 8.36 4.32 -13.27
CA LEU A 133 9.17 3.74 -12.19
C LEU A 133 10.32 2.88 -12.72
N LYS A 134 10.24 2.45 -13.98
CA LYS A 134 11.24 1.58 -14.60
C LYS A 134 12.60 2.28 -14.69
N GLY A 135 13.64 1.63 -14.18
CA GLY A 135 15.01 2.14 -14.22
C GLY A 135 15.30 3.31 -13.28
N ARG A 136 14.35 3.68 -12.41
CA ARG A 136 14.59 4.66 -11.34
C ARG A 136 15.15 3.97 -10.10
N THR A 137 15.96 4.71 -9.34
CA THR A 137 16.48 4.27 -8.05
C THR A 137 15.36 4.24 -7.01
N ALA A 138 15.37 3.21 -6.17
CA ALA A 138 14.42 3.09 -5.08
C ALA A 138 14.51 4.31 -4.14
N PRO A 139 13.36 4.82 -3.64
CA PRO A 139 13.37 5.87 -2.63
C PRO A 139 14.09 5.40 -1.36
N GLY A 140 14.81 6.29 -0.68
CA GLY A 140 15.55 5.95 0.54
C GLY A 140 14.67 5.38 1.67
N TRP A 141 13.38 5.72 1.70
CA TRP A 141 12.42 5.21 2.67
C TRP A 141 12.15 3.70 2.54
N THR A 142 12.48 3.10 1.39
CA THR A 142 12.36 1.64 1.19
C THR A 142 13.37 0.84 1.99
N GLU A 143 14.49 1.46 2.39
CA GLU A 143 15.54 0.84 3.20
C GLU A 143 15.55 1.40 4.63
N THR A 144 15.36 2.71 4.80
CA THR A 144 15.38 3.37 6.10
C THR A 144 14.19 4.30 6.23
N LEU A 145 13.29 4.00 7.19
CA LEU A 145 12.12 4.83 7.45
C LEU A 145 12.51 6.29 7.74
N PRO A 146 11.73 7.27 7.25
CA PRO A 146 11.91 8.67 7.61
C PRO A 146 11.87 8.85 9.13
N ARG A 147 12.79 9.66 9.66
CA ARG A 147 12.82 10.02 11.08
C ARG A 147 12.32 11.45 11.22
N ASP A 148 11.17 11.59 11.85
CA ASP A 148 10.55 12.86 12.20
C ASP A 148 10.10 12.78 13.67
N ALA A 149 10.14 13.92 14.36
CA ALA A 149 9.59 14.05 15.70
C ALA A 149 8.04 14.05 15.67
N MET A 150 7.45 14.56 14.59
CA MET A 150 6.01 14.84 14.51
C MET A 150 5.17 13.64 14.05
N ASN A 151 5.78 12.65 13.40
CA ASN A 151 5.05 11.56 12.76
C ASN A 151 5.61 10.18 13.14
N HIS A 152 4.71 9.21 13.24
CA HIS A 152 5.03 7.79 13.09
C HIS A 152 5.00 7.44 11.61
N TYR A 153 6.00 6.67 11.15
CA TYR A 153 6.05 6.14 9.79
C TYR A 153 6.09 4.61 9.85
N ALA A 154 5.48 3.98 8.85
CA ALA A 154 5.62 2.56 8.64
C ALA A 154 5.57 2.22 7.15
N VAL A 155 6.23 1.14 6.79
CA VAL A 155 6.23 0.60 5.43
C VAL A 155 5.60 -0.78 5.46
N GLY A 156 4.75 -1.05 4.47
CA GLY A 156 4.31 -2.39 4.13
C GLY A 156 4.90 -2.81 2.80
N VAL A 157 5.20 -4.11 2.70
CA VAL A 157 5.84 -4.70 1.52
C VAL A 157 5.08 -5.95 1.13
N ALA A 158 4.72 -6.07 -0.14
CA ALA A 158 4.06 -7.25 -0.70
C ALA A 158 4.76 -7.71 -1.99
N PRO A 159 4.78 -9.02 -2.28
CA PRO A 159 5.24 -9.51 -3.58
C PRO A 159 4.25 -9.15 -4.69
N GLU A 160 4.71 -9.27 -5.93
CA GLU A 160 3.84 -9.26 -7.10
C GLU A 160 2.89 -10.47 -7.08
N TYR A 161 1.61 -10.22 -6.87
CA TYR A 161 0.54 -11.18 -7.10
C TYR A 161 0.06 -11.16 -8.55
N PHE A 162 -0.78 -12.12 -8.90
CA PHE A 162 -1.39 -12.20 -10.23
C PHE A 162 -2.10 -10.91 -10.63
N TYR A 163 -2.79 -10.26 -9.69
CA TYR A 163 -3.39 -8.95 -9.90
C TYR A 163 -2.58 -7.88 -9.17
N GLU A 164 -2.14 -6.86 -9.90
CA GLU A 164 -1.38 -5.74 -9.34
C GLU A 164 -2.12 -5.05 -8.18
N LYS A 165 -3.44 -4.90 -8.30
CA LYS A 165 -4.33 -4.40 -7.23
C LYS A 165 -4.08 -5.13 -5.91
N SER A 166 -3.99 -6.46 -5.94
CA SER A 166 -3.81 -7.27 -4.74
C SER A 166 -2.46 -7.00 -4.08
N SER A 167 -1.42 -6.71 -4.86
CA SER A 167 -0.09 -6.36 -4.35
C SER A 167 -0.12 -5.01 -3.64
N TRP A 168 -0.77 -4.00 -4.22
CA TRP A 168 -0.96 -2.71 -3.56
C TRP A 168 -1.83 -2.82 -2.31
N ASP A 169 -2.98 -3.50 -2.36
CA ASP A 169 -3.87 -3.69 -1.22
C ASP A 169 -3.15 -4.36 -0.05
N GLU A 170 -2.37 -5.41 -0.34
CA GLU A 170 -1.62 -6.17 0.66
C GLU A 170 -0.49 -5.33 1.26
N ALA A 171 0.27 -4.60 0.43
CA ALA A 171 1.31 -3.70 0.91
C ALA A 171 0.71 -2.60 1.79
N GLU A 172 -0.42 -1.99 1.41
CA GLU A 172 -1.12 -1.01 2.25
C GLU A 172 -1.60 -1.62 3.57
N ARG A 173 -2.15 -2.84 3.54
CA ARG A 173 -2.61 -3.56 4.73
C ARG A 173 -1.47 -3.84 5.70
N LEU A 174 -0.34 -4.32 5.19
CA LEU A 174 0.87 -4.55 5.99
C LEU A 174 1.43 -3.24 6.54
N ALA A 175 1.38 -2.15 5.77
CA ALA A 175 1.84 -0.83 6.22
C ALA A 175 1.03 -0.35 7.44
N ARG A 176 -0.30 -0.50 7.41
CA ARG A 176 -1.18 -0.16 8.54
C ARG A 176 -0.89 -1.00 9.79
N ARG A 177 -0.66 -2.29 9.63
CA ARG A 177 -0.30 -3.17 10.76
C ARG A 177 1.05 -2.78 11.35
N ASN A 178 2.04 -2.50 10.52
CA ASN A 178 3.34 -2.03 10.97
C ASN A 178 3.26 -0.64 11.63
N LEU A 179 2.34 0.21 11.18
CA LEU A 179 2.05 1.48 11.84
C LEU A 179 1.48 1.27 13.25
N ALA A 180 0.49 0.38 13.41
CA ALA A 180 -0.04 0.03 14.74
C ALA A 180 1.04 -0.49 15.68
N ARG A 181 1.94 -1.35 15.21
CA ARG A 181 3.11 -1.81 15.99
C ARG A 181 4.00 -0.67 16.46
N THR A 182 4.21 0.31 15.59
CA THR A 182 5.06 1.47 15.88
C THR A 182 4.44 2.38 16.94
N VAL A 183 3.10 2.45 16.99
CA VAL A 183 2.35 3.25 17.97
C VAL A 183 2.31 2.54 19.33
N CYS A 184 1.86 1.29 19.35
CA CYS A 184 1.80 0.49 20.58
C CYS A 184 1.75 -1.01 20.28
N SER A 185 2.72 -1.75 20.80
CA SER A 185 2.73 -3.21 20.80
C SER A 185 3.10 -3.72 22.18
N THR A 186 2.32 -4.64 22.74
CA THR A 186 2.71 -5.33 23.98
C THR A 186 3.31 -6.67 23.61
N MET A 187 4.57 -6.90 23.99
CA MET A 187 5.25 -8.17 23.76
C MET A 187 5.28 -8.99 25.05
N LYS A 188 4.81 -10.23 24.99
CA LYS A 188 4.91 -11.24 26.04
C LYS A 188 5.77 -12.39 25.52
N SER A 189 6.65 -12.95 26.34
CA SER A 189 7.49 -14.10 25.99
C SER A 189 7.36 -15.15 27.07
N LEU A 190 7.19 -16.40 26.65
CA LEU A 190 7.18 -17.58 27.50
C LEU A 190 8.38 -18.44 27.13
N GLN A 191 9.34 -18.51 28.05
CA GLN A 191 10.56 -19.27 27.87
C GLN A 191 10.42 -20.63 28.57
N LYS A 192 10.71 -21.70 27.84
CA LYS A 192 10.86 -23.03 28.39
C LYS A 192 12.33 -23.43 28.26
N ALA A 193 13.04 -23.41 29.38
CA ALA A 193 14.41 -23.90 29.46
C ALA A 193 14.40 -25.36 29.96
N SER A 194 15.04 -26.25 29.21
CA SER A 194 15.41 -27.59 29.66
C SER A 194 16.94 -27.71 29.70
N LEU A 195 17.46 -28.79 30.29
CA LEU A 195 18.92 -29.01 30.37
C LEU A 195 19.61 -29.14 28.99
N THR A 196 18.85 -29.43 27.93
CA THR A 196 19.38 -29.73 26.59
C THR A 196 18.82 -28.85 25.48
N GLU A 197 17.74 -28.10 25.72
CA GLU A 197 17.08 -27.25 24.72
C GLU A 197 16.48 -26.00 25.37
N ALA A 198 16.62 -24.87 24.68
CA ALA A 198 15.91 -23.62 24.99
C ALA A 198 14.88 -23.32 23.90
N GLN A 199 13.61 -23.21 24.28
CA GLN A 199 12.53 -22.81 23.38
C GLN A 199 11.85 -21.55 23.93
N ASP A 200 11.54 -20.61 23.06
CA ASP A 200 10.87 -19.35 23.40
C ASP A 200 9.63 -19.16 22.52
N ILE A 201 8.47 -19.02 23.14
CA ILE A 201 7.23 -18.67 22.45
C ILE A 201 6.95 -17.19 22.74
N ARG A 202 6.96 -16.38 21.69
CA ARG A 202 6.68 -14.94 21.75
C ARG A 202 5.27 -14.67 21.28
N TYR A 203 4.54 -13.92 22.09
CA TYR A 203 3.20 -13.43 21.82
C TYR A 203 3.24 -11.92 21.70
N GLU A 204 2.91 -11.40 20.52
CA GLU A 204 2.70 -9.98 20.29
C GLU A 204 1.20 -9.70 20.34
N GLU A 205 0.78 -8.79 21.21
CA GLU A 205 -0.62 -8.36 21.34
C GLU A 205 -0.73 -6.88 20.91
N LEU A 206 -1.70 -6.62 20.04
CA LEU A 206 -1.97 -5.33 19.43
C LEU A 206 -3.42 -4.93 19.72
N SER A 207 -3.62 -3.71 20.20
CA SER A 207 -4.94 -3.09 20.31
C SER A 207 -4.77 -1.58 20.24
N VAL A 208 -4.77 -1.04 19.02
CA VAL A 208 -4.43 0.36 18.73
C VAL A 208 -5.53 1.01 17.92
N LEU A 209 -5.85 2.25 18.26
CA LEU A 209 -6.66 3.13 17.44
C LEU A 209 -5.72 3.98 16.56
N LEU A 210 -5.80 3.82 15.25
CA LEU A 210 -5.13 4.67 14.28
C LEU A 210 -6.10 5.76 13.83
N GLN A 211 -5.73 7.01 14.03
CA GLN A 211 -6.53 8.17 13.66
C GLN A 211 -5.77 9.05 12.66
N ASP A 212 -6.47 9.54 11.64
CA ASP A 212 -5.93 10.45 10.62
C ASP A 212 -4.57 10.00 10.04
N TYR A 213 -4.41 8.70 9.75
CA TYR A 213 -3.21 8.22 9.04
C TYR A 213 -3.35 8.44 7.53
N HIS A 214 -2.22 8.57 6.84
CA HIS A 214 -2.17 8.85 5.41
C HIS A 214 -1.21 7.93 4.68
N VAL A 215 -1.56 7.55 3.45
CA VAL A 215 -0.60 6.97 2.50
C VAL A 215 0.22 8.11 1.91
N ARG A 216 1.54 8.06 2.09
CA ARG A 216 2.46 9.11 1.62
C ARG A 216 3.01 8.78 0.25
N GLU A 217 3.58 7.60 0.11
CA GLU A 217 4.26 7.20 -1.11
C GLU A 217 4.06 5.71 -1.42
N ARG A 218 4.14 5.39 -2.71
CA ARG A 218 4.12 4.03 -3.25
C ARG A 218 5.35 3.81 -4.11
N TRP A 219 5.90 2.61 -4.09
CA TRP A 219 7.01 2.25 -4.93
C TRP A 219 6.89 0.81 -5.42
N PHE A 220 7.19 0.59 -6.69
CA PHE A 220 7.28 -0.75 -7.27
C PHE A 220 8.73 -1.02 -7.70
N ASP A 221 9.36 -1.99 -7.06
CA ASP A 221 10.66 -2.50 -7.46
C ASP A 221 10.46 -3.60 -8.49
N ALA A 222 10.59 -3.26 -9.78
CA ALA A 222 10.46 -4.21 -10.87
C ALA A 222 11.55 -5.30 -10.88
N GLY A 223 12.72 -5.03 -10.29
CA GLY A 223 13.82 -6.00 -10.22
C GLY A 223 13.56 -7.09 -9.19
N LYS A 224 13.00 -6.71 -8.04
CA LYS A 224 12.63 -7.64 -6.95
C LYS A 224 11.18 -8.14 -7.04
N LYS A 225 10.37 -7.53 -7.89
CA LYS A 225 8.91 -7.74 -7.98
C LYS A 225 8.22 -7.50 -6.64
N LEU A 226 8.56 -6.38 -6.00
CA LEU A 226 8.05 -6.00 -4.68
C LEU A 226 7.33 -4.65 -4.74
N PHE A 227 6.18 -4.59 -4.08
CA PHE A 227 5.35 -3.42 -3.91
C PHE A 227 5.52 -2.87 -2.50
N TYR A 228 5.82 -1.58 -2.40
CA TYR A 228 6.09 -0.88 -1.15
C TYR A 228 5.08 0.24 -0.98
N VAL A 229 4.55 0.38 0.22
CA VAL A 229 3.66 1.49 0.60
C VAL A 229 4.17 2.10 1.89
N LEU A 230 4.43 3.40 1.85
CA LEU A 230 4.75 4.21 3.02
C LEU A 230 3.47 4.87 3.56
N VAL A 231 3.21 4.66 4.85
CA VAL A 231 2.15 5.35 5.58
C VAL A 231 2.73 6.20 6.70
N SER A 232 2.01 7.23 7.11
CA SER A 232 2.35 8.07 8.25
C SER A 232 1.14 8.43 9.09
N MET A 233 1.35 8.68 10.37
CA MET A 233 0.34 9.22 11.28
C MET A 233 1.01 10.24 12.20
N GLN A 234 0.32 11.34 12.51
CA GLN A 234 0.84 12.32 13.46
C GLN A 234 0.96 11.69 14.86
N ARG A 235 1.96 12.11 15.64
CA ARG A 235 2.06 11.73 17.06
C ARG A 235 1.14 12.60 17.89
N ASP A 236 0.48 11.98 18.87
CA ASP A 236 -0.29 12.67 19.91
C ASP A 236 0.64 13.41 20.90
#